data_AF-A0A1Z9YBF8-F1
#
_entry.id   AF-A0A1Z9YBF8-F1
#
_cell.length_a   1.000
_cell.length_b   1.000
_cell.length_c   1.000
_cell.angle_alpha   90.00
_cell.angle_beta   90.00
_cell.angle_gamma   90.00
#
_symmetry.space_group_name_H-M   'P 1'
#
loop_
_entity.id
_entity.type
_entity.pdbx_description
1 polymer ?
#
loop_
_entity_poly.entity_id
_entity_poly.type
_entity_poly.pdbx_seq_one_letter_code
_entity_poly.pdbx_strand_id
1 'polypeptide(L)'
;MKTAIIASSLFGLAIAPVSAAQDFAFEFEYDRSELRNIESVTALYFRLQAEIENACAINHGRHSLARLRFERQCISDTTENALQAINSSTLIALHEDRTGRKIG
;
A
#
# COMPACT_ATOMS: atom_id res chain seq x y z
N MET A 1 34.76 -41.85 -22.48
CA MET A 1 33.54 -42.36 -21.82
C MET A 1 33.12 -41.34 -20.78
N LYS A 2 31.86 -40.86 -20.86
CA LYS A 2 31.29 -39.84 -19.97
C LYS A 2 30.92 -40.49 -18.63
N THR A 3 31.27 -39.86 -17.52
CA THR A 3 30.67 -40.15 -16.20
C THR A 3 30.18 -38.84 -15.61
N ALA A 4 28.87 -38.62 -15.71
CA ALA A 4 28.15 -37.57 -15.02
C ALA A 4 27.84 -38.04 -13.60
N ILE A 5 28.17 -37.23 -12.60
CA ILE A 5 27.72 -37.42 -11.22
C ILE A 5 26.85 -36.22 -10.90
N ILE A 6 25.53 -36.45 -10.88
CA ILE A 6 24.52 -35.49 -10.44
C ILE A 6 24.37 -35.69 -8.93
N ALA A 7 24.85 -34.73 -8.14
CA ALA A 7 24.64 -34.71 -6.69
C ALA A 7 23.36 -33.91 -6.40
N SER A 8 22.26 -34.63 -6.20
CA SER A 8 20.99 -34.08 -5.74
C SER A 8 21.00 -33.94 -4.22
N SER A 9 21.34 -32.76 -3.70
CA SER A 9 21.12 -32.44 -2.28
C SER A 9 19.70 -31.91 -2.08
N LEU A 10 18.79 -32.81 -1.74
CA LEU A 10 17.52 -32.51 -1.08
C LEU A 10 17.83 -31.93 0.31
N PHE A 11 17.61 -30.64 0.51
CA PHE A 11 17.51 -30.06 1.84
C PHE A 11 16.19 -29.29 1.97
N GLY A 12 15.55 -29.53 3.10
CA GLY A 12 14.11 -29.44 3.29
C GLY A 12 13.49 -28.09 2.99
N LEU A 13 12.36 -28.13 2.29
CA LEU A 13 11.34 -27.10 2.35
C LEU A 13 10.90 -26.96 3.81
N ALA A 14 11.42 -25.96 4.51
CA ALA A 14 10.69 -25.34 5.59
C ALA A 14 9.47 -24.67 4.95
N ILE A 15 8.34 -25.39 4.94
CA ILE A 15 7.04 -24.82 4.62
C ILE A 15 6.66 -23.96 5.84
N ALA A 16 7.29 -22.80 5.96
CA ALA A 16 6.67 -21.74 6.75
C ALA A 16 5.34 -21.46 6.05
N PRO A 17 4.20 -21.46 6.76
CA PRO A 17 3.01 -20.85 6.21
C PRO A 17 3.36 -19.38 6.02
N VAL A 18 3.71 -19.00 4.80
CA VAL A 18 3.62 -17.62 4.35
C VAL A 18 2.16 -17.29 4.54
N SER A 19 1.84 -16.64 5.66
CA SER A 19 0.58 -15.92 5.82
C SER A 19 0.37 -15.19 4.51
N ALA A 20 -0.69 -15.58 3.80
CA ALA A 20 -1.05 -14.99 2.52
C ALA A 20 -1.46 -13.53 2.76
N ALA A 21 -0.47 -12.66 2.94
CA ALA A 21 -0.55 -11.30 2.44
C ALA A 21 -0.70 -11.49 0.93
N GLN A 22 -1.91 -11.38 0.43
CA GLN A 22 -2.08 -11.02 -0.98
C GLN A 22 -1.32 -9.71 -1.10
N ASP A 23 -0.19 -9.72 -1.81
CA ASP A 23 0.64 -8.55 -2.04
C ASP A 23 -0.22 -7.51 -2.78
N PHE A 24 -0.91 -6.67 -2.01
CA PHE A 24 -1.67 -5.55 -2.50
C PHE A 24 -0.65 -4.51 -2.95
N ALA A 25 -0.27 -4.59 -4.22
CA ALA A 25 0.59 -3.61 -4.87
C ALA A 25 -0.28 -2.42 -5.32
N PHE A 26 -0.18 -1.32 -4.59
CA PHE A 26 -0.80 -0.05 -4.97
C PHE A 26 0.22 0.78 -5.76
N GLU A 27 -0.10 1.03 -7.02
CA GLU A 27 0.67 1.92 -7.89
C GLU A 27 -0.06 3.24 -8.04
N PHE A 28 0.66 4.35 -7.84
CA PHE A 28 0.12 5.70 -7.96
C PHE A 28 1.08 6.57 -8.74
N GLU A 29 0.60 7.07 -9.88
CA GLU A 29 1.36 7.96 -10.75
C GLU A 29 1.07 9.43 -10.40
N TYR A 30 2.13 10.21 -10.30
CA TYR A 30 2.04 11.65 -10.10
C TYR A 30 3.24 12.38 -10.68
N ASP A 31 3.03 13.64 -11.04
CA ASP A 31 4.10 14.52 -11.48
C ASP A 31 4.69 15.26 -10.26
N ARG A 32 6.02 15.32 -10.16
CA ARG A 32 6.69 16.04 -9.05
C ARG A 32 6.35 17.53 -9.02
N SER A 33 5.94 18.12 -10.14
CA SER A 33 5.46 19.49 -10.22
C SER A 33 4.16 19.70 -9.44
N GLU A 34 3.35 18.67 -9.23
CA GLU A 34 2.15 18.70 -8.37
C GLU A 34 2.50 18.93 -6.89
N LEU A 35 3.75 18.73 -6.48
CA LEU A 35 4.22 18.99 -5.12
C LEU A 35 4.66 20.43 -4.88
N ARG A 36 4.68 21.30 -5.91
CA ARG A 36 5.30 22.63 -5.81
C ARG A 36 4.42 23.70 -5.19
N ASN A 37 3.11 23.55 -5.25
CA ASN A 37 2.17 24.52 -4.72
C ASN A 37 1.07 23.84 -3.90
N ILE A 38 0.45 24.59 -2.98
CA ILE A 38 -0.48 24.03 -2.02
C ILE A 38 -1.78 23.52 -2.66
N GLU A 39 -2.23 24.18 -3.74
CA GLU A 39 -3.45 23.83 -4.46
C GLU A 39 -3.28 22.48 -5.18
N SER A 40 -2.16 22.30 -5.89
CA SER A 40 -1.84 21.06 -6.57
C SER A 40 -1.54 19.92 -5.59
N VAL A 41 -0.87 20.21 -4.46
CA VAL A 41 -0.67 19.20 -3.39
C VAL A 41 -2.01 18.74 -2.82
N THR A 42 -2.94 19.68 -2.63
CA THR A 42 -4.27 19.35 -2.11
C THR A 42 -5.06 18.51 -3.11
N ALA A 43 -5.02 18.86 -4.40
CA ALA A 43 -5.64 18.07 -5.47
C ALA A 43 -5.02 16.66 -5.56
N LEU A 44 -3.69 16.58 -5.49
CA LEU A 44 -2.94 15.32 -5.49
C LEU A 44 -3.34 14.44 -4.30
N TYR A 45 -3.43 15.02 -3.10
CA TYR A 45 -3.86 14.31 -1.90
C TYR A 45 -5.25 13.71 -2.06
N PHE A 46 -6.20 14.47 -2.60
CA PHE A 46 -7.56 13.98 -2.85
C PHE A 46 -7.60 12.87 -3.90
N ARG A 47 -6.83 13.01 -4.99
CA ARG A 47 -6.71 11.97 -6.01
C ARG A 47 -6.14 10.69 -5.40
N LEU A 48 -5.07 10.80 -4.63
CA LEU A 48 -4.45 9.69 -3.91
C LEU A 48 -5.45 8.98 -3.00
N GLN A 49 -6.19 9.72 -2.16
CA GLN A 49 -7.20 9.13 -1.27
C GLN A 49 -8.29 8.40 -2.04
N ALA A 50 -8.82 9.01 -3.11
CA ALA A 50 -9.87 8.39 -3.91
C ALA A 50 -9.40 7.09 -4.59
N GLU A 51 -8.17 7.06 -5.09
CA GLU A 51 -7.60 5.86 -5.70
C GLU A 51 -7.34 4.76 -4.65
N ILE A 52 -6.85 5.13 -3.46
CA ILE A 52 -6.67 4.18 -2.35
C ILE A 52 -8.02 3.61 -1.90
N GLU A 53 -9.03 4.46 -1.71
CA GLU A 53 -10.38 4.03 -1.35
C GLU A 53 -10.94 3.06 -2.39
N ASN A 54 -10.79 3.36 -3.68
CA ASN A 54 -11.25 2.50 -4.76
C ASN A 54 -10.47 1.17 -4.81
N ALA A 55 -9.16 1.19 -4.57
CA ALA A 55 -8.32 0.00 -4.56
C ALA A 55 -8.60 -0.89 -3.34
N CYS A 56 -8.88 -0.30 -2.18
CA CYS A 56 -9.23 -1.00 -0.95
C CYS A 56 -10.71 -1.39 -0.87
N ALA A 57 -11.57 -0.82 -1.73
CA ALA A 57 -12.97 -1.17 -1.80
C ALA A 57 -13.12 -2.64 -2.20
N ILE A 58 -13.44 -3.48 -1.21
CA ILE A 58 -13.80 -4.87 -1.50
C ILE A 58 -15.13 -4.80 -2.25
N ASN A 59 -15.17 -5.29 -3.49
CA ASN A 59 -16.36 -5.23 -4.35
C ASN A 59 -17.47 -6.22 -3.91
N HIS A 60 -18.71 -5.73 -3.94
CA HIS A 60 -20.00 -6.45 -3.93
C HIS A 60 -20.20 -7.63 -2.95
N GLY A 61 -20.63 -7.33 -1.73
CA GLY A 61 -21.20 -8.30 -0.79
C GLY A 61 -21.71 -7.63 0.47
N ARG A 62 -22.49 -8.33 1.31
CA ARG A 62 -22.98 -7.80 2.60
C ARG A 62 -21.82 -7.21 3.42
N HIS A 63 -21.95 -5.95 3.84
CA HIS A 63 -20.98 -5.25 4.69
C HIS A 63 -20.96 -5.89 6.08
N SER A 64 -20.08 -6.87 6.29
CA SER A 64 -19.79 -7.36 7.64
C SER A 64 -18.89 -6.37 8.37
N LEU A 65 -18.98 -6.31 9.70
CA LEU A 65 -18.09 -5.47 10.52
C LEU A 65 -16.61 -5.82 10.30
N ALA A 66 -16.29 -7.08 10.05
CA ALA A 66 -14.94 -7.53 9.74
C ALA A 66 -14.43 -6.93 8.42
N ARG A 67 -15.28 -6.87 7.38
CA ARG A 67 -14.95 -6.27 6.09
C ARG A 67 -14.70 -4.77 6.20
N LEU A 68 -15.55 -4.06 6.95
CA LEU A 68 -15.36 -2.63 7.21
C LEU A 68 -14.04 -2.33 7.94
N ARG A 69 -13.66 -3.20 8.89
CA ARG A 69 -12.35 -3.07 9.58
C ARG A 69 -11.20 -3.29 8.61
N PHE A 70 -11.30 -4.32 7.76
CA PHE A 70 -10.27 -4.61 6.77
C PHE A 70 -10.11 -3.46 5.77
N GLU A 71 -11.21 -2.93 5.24
CA GLU A 71 -11.20 -1.81 4.30
C GLU A 71 -10.58 -0.55 4.91
N ARG A 72 -10.96 -0.21 6.16
CA ARG A 72 -10.35 0.91 6.88
C ARG A 72 -8.86 0.71 7.13
N GLN A 73 -8.47 -0.50 7.51
CA GLN A 73 -7.06 -0.85 7.73
C GLN A 73 -6.28 -0.72 6.42
N CYS A 74 -6.80 -1.27 5.32
CA CYS A 74 -6.22 -1.14 3.99
C CYS A 74 -6.02 0.33 3.60
N ILE A 75 -7.06 1.17 3.75
CA ILE A 75 -6.97 2.60 3.42
C ILE A 75 -5.91 3.29 4.29
N SER A 76 -5.91 3.02 5.59
CA SER A 76 -4.97 3.63 6.54
C SER A 76 -3.52 3.26 6.21
N ASP A 77 -3.23 1.97 6.05
CA ASP A 77 -1.89 1.45 5.82
C ASP A 77 -1.37 1.87 4.45
N THR A 78 -2.22 1.80 3.41
CA THR A 78 -1.84 2.22 2.07
C THR A 78 -1.58 3.72 2.00
N THR A 79 -2.39 4.53 2.70
CA THR A 79 -2.16 5.98 2.78
C THR A 79 -0.83 6.28 3.45
N GLU A 80 -0.54 5.62 4.57
CA GLU A 80 0.71 5.83 5.31
C GLU A 80 1.92 5.42 4.48
N ASN A 81 1.90 4.23 3.87
CA ASN A 81 2.96 3.76 2.99
C ASN A 81 3.15 4.68 1.78
N ALA A 82 2.07 5.16 1.15
CA ALA A 82 2.14 6.09 0.02
C ALA A 82 2.76 7.43 0.43
N LEU A 83 2.35 8.00 1.57
CA LEU A 83 2.91 9.27 2.06
C LEU A 83 4.39 9.14 2.45
N GLN A 84 4.77 8.03 3.09
CA GLN A 84 6.17 7.71 3.38
C GLN A 84 7.00 7.54 2.09
N ALA A 85 6.47 6.85 1.08
CA ALA A 85 7.15 6.62 -0.19
C ALA A 85 7.33 7.90 -1.01
N ILE A 86 6.30 8.78 -1.02
CA ILE A 86 6.38 10.09 -1.68
C ILE A 86 7.34 11.03 -0.92
N ASN A 87 7.44 10.87 0.42
CA ASN A 87 8.34 11.61 1.30
C ASN A 87 8.23 13.14 1.12
N SER A 88 6.99 13.65 1.04
CA SER A 88 6.70 15.08 0.93
C SER A 88 6.16 15.61 2.26
N SER A 89 6.90 16.51 2.89
CA SER A 89 6.51 17.14 4.16
C SER A 89 5.18 17.89 4.05
N THR A 90 4.90 18.50 2.90
CA THR A 90 3.63 19.21 2.67
C THR A 90 2.45 18.26 2.58
N LEU A 91 2.60 17.12 1.89
CA LEU A 91 1.55 16.09 1.83
C LEU A 91 1.30 15.45 3.20
N ILE A 92 2.38 15.14 3.94
CA ILE A 92 2.28 14.59 5.30
C ILE A 92 1.57 15.60 6.21
N ALA A 93 1.99 16.87 6.22
CA ALA A 93 1.35 17.90 7.03
C ALA A 93 -0.14 18.07 6.69
N LEU A 94 -0.51 17.99 5.41
CA LEU A 94 -1.91 18.05 4.98
C LEU A 94 -2.72 16.85 5.48
N HIS A 95 -2.13 15.64 5.50
CA HIS A 95 -2.77 14.45 6.07
C HIS A 95 -2.98 14.60 7.58
N GLU A 96 -1.96 15.06 8.30
CA GLU A 96 -2.00 15.26 9.75
C GLU A 96 -3.04 16.31 10.15
N ASP A 97 -3.10 17.44 9.43
CA ASP A 97 -4.09 18.50 9.65
C ASP A 97 -5.53 17.99 9.49
N ARG A 98 -5.77 17.13 8.48
CA ARG A 98 -7.11 16.62 8.18
C ARG A 98 -7.58 15.48 9.07
N THR A 99 -6.66 14.64 9.51
CA THR A 99 -7.01 13.40 10.22
C THR A 99 -6.64 13.44 11.71
N GLY A 100 -5.78 14.38 12.11
CA GLY A 100 -5.15 14.40 13.44
C GLY A 100 -4.14 13.26 13.65
N ARG A 101 -3.86 12.44 12.63
CA ARG A 101 -3.01 11.25 12.72
C ARG A 101 -1.63 11.56 12.16
N LYS A 102 -0.60 11.34 12.98
CA LYS A 102 0.81 11.48 12.57
C LYS A 102 1.28 10.30 11.73
N ILE A 103 2.13 10.57 10.76
CA ILE A 103 2.86 9.55 9.99
C ILE A 103 4.19 9.29 10.69
N GLY A 104 4.45 8.04 11.07
CA GLY A 104 5.61 7.61 11.88
C GLY A 104 6.62 6.79 11.12
#